data_AF-A0A2Z3GPL0-F1
#
_entry.id   AF-A0A2Z3GPL0-F1
#
_cell.length_a   1.000
_cell.length_b   1.000
_cell.length_c   1.000
_cell.angle_alpha   90.00
_cell.angle_beta   90.00
_cell.angle_gamma   90.00
#
_symmetry.space_group_name_H-M   'P 1'
#
loop_
_entity.id
_entity.type
_entity.pdbx_description
1 polymer ?
#
loop_
_entity_poly.entity_id
_entity_poly.type
_entity_poly.pdbx_seq_one_letter_code
_entity_poly.pdbx_strand_id
1 'polypeptide(L)'
;MRCDAVKYRQGFVEVIGQVHPGLVNIETWQVSAAANISGLELESERLVDADISANTELELTPAQARALAVALTAAAYAADGVS
;
A
#
# COMPACT_ATOMS: atom_id res chain seq x y z
N MET A 1 -3.17 -1.81 4.75
CA MET A 1 -2.20 -2.92 4.87
C MET A 1 -0.84 -2.37 5.27
N ARG A 2 -0.27 -2.85 6.39
CA ARG A 2 1.09 -2.47 6.81
C ARG A 2 2.14 -3.23 6.00
N CYS A 3 3.19 -2.52 5.57
CA CYS A 3 4.33 -3.07 4.84
C CYS A 3 5.63 -2.69 5.58
N ASP A 4 6.15 -3.58 6.42
CA ASP A 4 7.30 -3.30 7.30
C ASP A 4 8.41 -4.37 7.19
N ALA A 5 8.34 -5.28 6.21
CA ALA A 5 9.34 -6.32 5.99
C ALA A 5 10.75 -5.78 5.68
N VAL A 6 10.85 -4.58 5.10
CA VAL A 6 12.11 -3.88 4.84
C VAL A 6 12.06 -2.50 5.49
N LYS A 7 12.75 -2.34 6.61
CA LYS A 7 12.65 -1.16 7.48
C LYS A 7 12.83 0.19 6.76
N TYR A 8 13.79 0.29 5.83
CA TYR A 8 14.05 1.54 5.11
C TYR A 8 13.11 1.78 3.91
N ARG A 9 12.17 0.87 3.64
CA ARG A 9 11.11 0.96 2.62
C ARG A 9 9.72 0.67 3.24
N GLN A 10 9.56 1.01 4.52
CA GLN A 10 8.36 0.70 5.26
C GLN A 10 7.22 1.68 4.92
N GLY A 11 5.99 1.26 5.17
CA GLY A 11 4.83 2.09 4.90
C GLY A 11 3.50 1.36 5.01
N PHE A 12 2.49 1.96 4.40
CA PHE A 12 1.14 1.39 4.29
C PHE A 12 0.67 1.42 2.84
N VAL A 13 -0.17 0.45 2.50
CA VAL A 13 -0.95 0.43 1.26
C VAL A 13 -2.42 0.37 1.62
N GLU A 14 -3.22 1.26 1.07
CA GLU A 14 -4.67 1.31 1.21
C GLU A 14 -5.33 1.06 -0.14
N VAL A 15 -6.46 0.34 -0.15
CA VAL A 15 -7.25 0.05 -1.35
C VAL A 15 -8.71 0.29 -1.03
N ILE A 16 -9.33 1.28 -1.68
CA ILE A 16 -10.72 1.68 -1.43
C ILE A 16 -11.49 1.73 -2.75
N GLY A 17 -12.69 1.17 -2.79
CA GLY A 17 -13.60 1.33 -3.92
C GLY A 17 -14.55 2.50 -3.73
N GLN A 18 -14.99 3.11 -4.84
CA GLN A 18 -16.05 4.14 -4.85
C GLN A 18 -15.70 5.46 -4.12
N VAL A 19 -14.41 5.79 -3.93
CA VAL A 19 -14.00 7.16 -3.56
C VAL A 19 -14.52 8.14 -4.62
N HIS A 20 -14.26 7.80 -5.89
CA HIS A 20 -14.98 8.31 -7.03
C HIS A 20 -15.83 7.22 -7.69
N PRO A 21 -17.04 7.57 -8.22
CA PRO A 21 -17.95 6.60 -8.81
C PRO A 21 -17.27 5.74 -9.88
N GLY A 22 -17.32 4.42 -9.68
CA GLY A 22 -16.78 3.46 -10.64
C GLY A 22 -15.26 3.32 -10.66
N LEU A 23 -14.52 3.94 -9.73
CA LEU A 23 -13.06 3.79 -9.60
C LEU A 23 -12.68 3.02 -8.33
N VAL A 24 -11.47 2.48 -8.36
CA VAL A 24 -10.76 1.87 -7.22
C VAL A 24 -9.53 2.71 -6.96
N ASN A 25 -9.43 3.27 -5.77
CA ASN A 25 -8.24 3.98 -5.32
C ASN A 25 -7.22 3.00 -4.73
N ILE A 26 -5.95 3.19 -5.07
CA ILE A 26 -4.82 2.57 -4.38
C ILE A 26 -3.90 3.69 -3.93
N GLU A 27 -3.62 3.72 -2.64
CA GLU A 27 -2.77 4.72 -2.04
C GLU A 27 -1.62 4.06 -1.30
N THR A 28 -0.43 4.63 -1.46
CA THR A 28 0.78 4.19 -0.77
C THR A 28 1.31 5.32 0.09
N TRP A 29 1.64 4.98 1.33
CA TRP A 29 2.15 5.90 2.34
C TRP A 29 3.54 5.43 2.73
N GLN A 30 4.57 6.13 2.24
CA GLN A 30 5.95 5.81 2.58
C GLN A 30 6.31 6.43 3.93
N VAL A 31 6.65 5.59 4.89
CA VAL A 31 6.99 6.03 6.25
C VAL A 31 8.50 6.09 6.43
N SER A 32 8.96 7.13 7.12
CA SER A 32 10.37 7.35 7.49
C SER A 32 10.97 6.10 8.13
N ALA A 33 12.20 5.76 7.77
CA ALA A 33 12.95 4.64 8.35
C ALA A 33 13.21 4.79 9.87
N ALA A 34 13.11 6.01 10.39
CA ALA A 34 13.29 6.32 11.80
C ALA A 34 12.04 6.02 12.64
N ALA A 35 10.85 6.04 12.03
CA ALA A 35 9.59 5.71 12.70
C ALA A 35 9.47 4.20 12.92
N ASN A 36 8.79 3.82 14.02
CA ASN A 36 8.46 2.42 14.29
C ASN A 36 6.95 2.23 14.10
N ILE A 37 6.58 1.58 12.99
CA ILE A 37 5.17 1.30 12.68
C ILE A 37 4.71 -0.10 13.14
N SER A 38 5.54 -0.82 13.90
CA SER A 38 5.19 -2.15 14.41
C SER A 38 3.93 -2.07 15.28
N GLY A 39 2.88 -2.78 14.86
CA GLY A 39 1.58 -2.77 15.55
C GLY A 39 0.80 -1.47 15.40
N LEU A 40 1.15 -0.62 14.44
CA LEU A 40 0.35 0.52 14.03
C LEU A 40 -0.54 0.16 12.84
N GLU A 41 -1.71 0.77 12.81
CA GLU A 41 -2.58 0.88 11.63
C GLU A 41 -2.38 2.26 11.00
N LEU A 42 -2.78 2.42 9.74
CA LEU A 42 -2.62 3.67 8.98
C LEU A 42 -3.28 4.86 9.70
N GLU A 43 -4.47 4.67 10.26
CA GLU A 43 -5.22 5.70 10.99
C GLU A 43 -4.77 5.87 12.45
N SER A 44 -3.64 5.30 12.86
CA SER A 44 -3.18 5.41 14.24
C SER A 44 -2.80 6.85 14.57
N GLU A 45 -3.36 7.41 15.66
CA GLU A 45 -2.97 8.73 16.20
C GLU A 45 -1.48 8.84 16.59
N ARG A 46 -0.77 7.70 16.64
CA ARG A 46 0.68 7.63 16.89
C ARG A 46 1.52 7.87 15.63
N LEU A 47 0.92 7.81 14.44
CA LEU A 47 1.55 8.14 13.17
C LEU A 47 1.29 9.62 12.90
N VAL A 48 2.33 10.44 12.93
CA VAL A 48 2.19 11.88 12.65
C VAL A 48 2.63 12.20 11.23
N ASP A 49 2.16 13.31 10.66
CA ASP A 49 2.50 13.73 9.29
C ASP A 49 4.03 13.77 9.04
N ALA A 50 4.81 14.14 10.06
CA ALA A 50 6.27 14.17 9.99
C ALA A 50 6.92 12.79 9.80
N ASP A 51 6.22 11.71 10.12
CA ASP A 51 6.67 10.34 9.85
C ASP A 51 6.43 9.93 8.38
N ILE A 52 5.57 10.65 7.64
CA ILE A 52 5.27 10.37 6.23
C ILE A 52 6.29 11.08 5.35
N SER A 53 7.08 10.30 4.62
CA SER A 53 8.12 10.79 3.71
C SER A 53 7.62 11.02 2.28
N ALA A 54 6.60 10.27 1.86
CA ALA A 54 5.94 10.43 0.58
C ALA A 54 4.57 9.75 0.60
N ASN A 55 3.70 10.21 -0.29
CA ASN A 55 2.42 9.59 -0.58
C ASN A 55 2.27 9.48 -2.11
N THR A 56 1.65 8.40 -2.59
CA THR A 56 1.27 8.26 -4.00
C THR A 56 -0.08 7.60 -4.08
N GLU A 57 -0.97 8.23 -4.84
CA GLU A 57 -2.36 7.82 -5.04
C GLU A 57 -2.63 7.56 -6.53
N LEU A 58 -3.31 6.45 -6.83
CA LEU A 58 -3.72 6.06 -8.17
C LEU A 58 -5.18 5.62 -8.19
N GLU A 59 -5.97 6.24 -9.07
CA GLU A 59 -7.33 5.81 -9.32
C GLU A 59 -7.40 4.92 -10.58
N LEU A 60 -7.95 3.74 -10.39
CA LEU A 60 -8.02 2.69 -11.40
C LEU A 60 -9.48 2.41 -11.76
N THR A 61 -9.75 2.21 -13.05
CA THR A 61 -11.00 1.55 -13.45
C THR A 61 -11.05 0.11 -12.90
N PRO A 62 -12.23 -0.52 -12.80
CA PRO A 62 -12.33 -1.90 -12.31
C PRO A 62 -11.55 -2.90 -13.18
N ALA A 63 -11.41 -2.61 -14.48
CA ALA A 63 -10.62 -3.43 -15.39
C ALA A 63 -9.11 -3.32 -15.08
N GLN A 64 -8.60 -2.10 -14.88
CA GLN A 64 -7.20 -1.88 -14.50
C GLN A 64 -6.88 -2.48 -13.13
N ALA A 65 -7.78 -2.31 -12.15
CA ALA A 65 -7.61 -2.91 -10.82
C ALA A 65 -7.53 -4.44 -10.87
N ARG A 66 -8.38 -5.10 -11.67
CA ARG A 66 -8.30 -6.55 -11.90
C ARG A 66 -7.00 -6.96 -12.58
N ALA A 67 -6.56 -6.21 -13.60
CA ALA A 67 -5.30 -6.49 -14.28
C ALA A 67 -4.10 -6.36 -13.33
N LEU A 68 -4.08 -5.34 -12.48
CA LEU A 68 -3.07 -5.15 -11.44
C LEU A 68 -3.09 -6.30 -10.42
N ALA A 69 -4.27 -6.73 -9.96
CA ALA A 69 -4.40 -7.86 -9.04
C ALA A 69 -3.81 -9.14 -9.63
N VAL A 70 -4.09 -9.45 -10.91
CA VAL A 70 -3.49 -10.60 -11.61
C VAL A 70 -1.97 -10.49 -11.66
N ALA A 71 -1.43 -9.32 -12.02
CA ALA A 71 0.01 -9.12 -12.08
C ALA A 71 0.67 -9.25 -10.70
N LEU A 72 0.04 -8.73 -9.65
CA LEU A 72 0.52 -8.82 -8.28
C LEU A 72 0.52 -10.26 -7.76
N THR A 73 -0.55 -11.01 -8.01
CA THR A 73 -0.63 -12.44 -7.65
C THR A 73 0.43 -13.26 -8.37
N ALA A 74 0.65 -13.03 -9.66
CA ALA A 74 1.71 -13.70 -10.41
C ALA A 74 3.10 -13.38 -9.84
N ALA A 75 3.36 -12.12 -9.48
CA ALA A 75 4.61 -11.70 -8.87
C ALA A 75 4.83 -12.33 -7.49
N ALA A 76 3.77 -12.48 -6.69
CA ALA A 76 3.83 -13.16 -5.39
C ALA A 76 4.22 -14.63 -5.53
N TYR A 77 3.56 -15.37 -6.43
CA TYR A 77 3.90 -16.77 -6.71
C TYR A 77 5.36 -16.93 -7.14
N ALA A 78 5.83 -16.07 -8.04
CA ALA A 78 7.23 -16.07 -8.48
C ALA A 78 8.20 -15.79 -7.32
N ALA A 79 7.85 -14.91 -6.38
CA ALA A 79 8.67 -14.59 -5.20
C ALA A 79 8.71 -15.75 -4.19
N ASP A 80 7.62 -16.50 -4.05
CA ASP A 80 7.53 -17.70 -3.20
C ASP A 80 8.22 -18.93 -3.82
N GLY A 81 8.66 -18.83 -5.08
CA GLY A 81 9.26 -19.94 -5.83
C GLY A 81 8.25 -21.00 -6.27
N VAL A 82 6.96 -20.67 -6.26
CA VAL A 82 5.87 -21.53 -6.76
C VAL A 82 5.54 -21.05 -8.16
N SER A 83 5.90 -21.83 -9.18
CA SER A 83 5.59 -21.54 -10.59
C SER A 83 4.38 -22.34 -11.08
#